data_AF-A0A956GSJ6-F1
#
_entry.id   AF-A0A956GSJ6-F1
#
_cell.length_a   1.000
_cell.length_b   1.000
_cell.length_c   1.000
_cell.angle_alpha   90.00
_cell.angle_beta   90.00
_cell.angle_gamma   90.00
#
_symmetry.space_group_name_H-M   'P 1'
#
loop_
_entity.id
_entity.type
_entity.pdbx_description
1 polymer ?
#
loop_
_entity_poly.entity_id
_entity_poly.type
_entity_poly.pdbx_seq_one_letter_code
_entity_poly.pdbx_strand_id
1 'polypeptide(L)'
;MPSASWSRRVSAGPLALVLVLIPACGSSAGNGGGDGGTIADGPVTSDAFTGPFDDFPAQPIIDTDGGATTPGDAPGLFGDPGSGSATGGPCLVEPEVGTLYPRNWLRPRFSWLPAGGQNLFELRVETAAEANPLIVYTTATSWTMPAGLWSGLTAHAVDVPITVTVRGAVWDGTVLTDGPARGSTGDIAIAPVAAPGTIVYWTTIGGSALRGFRVGDEGVQDIVRPADAGTACVGCHASTPDGA
;
A
#
# COMPACT_ATOMS: atom_id res chain seq x y z
N MET A 1 51.04 53.68 -36.71
CA MET A 1 51.46 53.95 -35.32
C MET A 1 50.53 55.00 -34.74
N PRO A 2 49.99 54.94 -33.49
CA PRO A 2 49.87 53.83 -32.53
C PRO A 2 48.42 53.53 -32.04
N SER A 3 48.33 52.43 -31.28
CA SER A 3 47.32 51.87 -30.35
C SER A 3 46.05 52.63 -29.94
N ALA A 4 44.91 51.92 -29.95
CA ALA A 4 43.77 52.16 -29.05
C ALA A 4 43.60 50.96 -28.10
N SER A 5 43.64 51.23 -26.78
CA SER A 5 43.39 50.24 -25.72
C SER A 5 41.90 50.13 -25.43
N TRP A 6 41.34 48.91 -25.45
CA TRP A 6 39.97 48.65 -24.98
C TRP A 6 40.00 47.77 -23.72
N SER A 7 39.38 48.30 -22.67
CA SER A 7 39.27 47.71 -21.35
C SER A 7 38.15 46.66 -21.31
N ARG A 8 38.45 45.50 -20.72
CA ARG A 8 37.53 44.36 -20.50
C ARG A 8 36.34 44.71 -19.60
N ARG A 9 35.19 44.09 -19.85
CA ARG A 9 34.30 43.54 -18.81
C ARG A 9 33.72 42.21 -19.28
N VAL A 10 34.12 41.12 -18.64
CA VAL A 10 33.42 39.83 -18.72
C VAL A 10 32.39 39.84 -17.60
N SER A 11 31.11 39.80 -17.97
CA SER A 11 29.99 39.65 -17.05
C SER A 11 29.82 38.16 -16.73
N ALA A 12 30.15 37.74 -15.52
CA ALA A 12 29.79 36.42 -15.01
C ALA A 12 28.29 36.43 -14.68
N GLY A 13 27.48 35.73 -15.48
CA GLY A 13 26.07 35.47 -15.17
C GLY A 13 25.96 34.41 -14.06
N PRO A 14 24.92 34.46 -13.20
CA PRO A 14 24.77 33.52 -12.11
C PRO A 14 24.42 32.13 -12.66
N LEU A 15 25.14 31.10 -12.18
CA LEU A 15 24.74 29.71 -12.32
C LEU A 15 23.42 29.52 -11.57
N ALA A 16 22.34 29.25 -12.30
CA ALA A 16 21.10 28.77 -11.73
C ALA A 16 21.28 27.29 -11.36
N LEU A 17 21.46 27.02 -10.08
CA LEU A 17 21.42 25.69 -9.50
C LEU A 17 19.95 25.22 -9.50
N VAL A 18 19.58 24.37 -10.45
CA VAL A 18 18.26 23.71 -10.48
C VAL A 18 18.29 22.58 -9.44
N LEU A 19 17.65 22.81 -8.31
CA LEU A 19 17.45 21.81 -7.26
C LEU A 19 16.34 20.84 -7.70
N VAL A 20 16.71 19.65 -8.16
CA VAL A 20 15.76 18.56 -8.44
C VAL A 20 15.40 17.90 -7.10
N LEU A 21 14.19 18.15 -6.62
CA LEU A 21 13.61 17.42 -5.48
C LEU A 21 13.19 16.04 -5.96
N ILE A 22 14.01 15.02 -5.69
CA ILE A 22 13.62 13.62 -5.81
C ILE A 22 12.82 13.29 -4.54
N PRO A 23 11.55 12.86 -4.61
CA PRO A 23 10.87 12.32 -3.45
C PRO A 23 11.57 11.02 -3.06
N ALA A 24 12.45 11.10 -2.06
CA ALA A 24 13.03 9.93 -1.44
C ALA A 24 11.99 9.31 -0.50
N CYS A 25 11.69 8.02 -0.68
CA CYS A 25 11.01 7.25 0.35
C CYS A 25 11.94 7.16 1.56
N GLY A 26 11.53 7.74 2.68
CA GLY A 26 12.30 7.71 3.92
C GLY A 26 12.28 6.30 4.52
N SER A 27 13.45 5.72 4.78
CA SER A 27 13.55 4.51 5.59
C SER A 27 13.42 4.88 7.07
N SER A 28 12.21 4.78 7.62
CA SER A 28 11.95 5.07 9.03
C SER A 28 12.31 3.88 9.91
N ALA A 29 13.52 3.89 10.51
CA ALA A 29 13.87 2.97 11.59
C ALA A 29 13.20 3.46 12.90
N GLY A 30 11.95 3.05 13.13
CA GLY A 30 11.20 3.37 14.33
C GLY A 30 11.58 2.48 15.51
N ASN A 31 12.40 2.98 16.44
CA ASN A 31 12.63 2.35 17.74
C ASN A 31 11.57 2.84 18.74
N GLY A 32 10.36 2.29 18.68
CA GLY A 32 9.23 2.65 19.54
C GLY A 32 8.95 1.60 20.62
N GLY A 33 9.47 1.82 21.82
CA GLY A 33 9.03 1.10 23.02
C GLY A 33 7.71 1.68 23.51
N GLY A 34 6.70 0.83 23.70
CA GLY A 34 5.40 1.20 24.26
C GLY A 34 4.92 0.12 25.23
N ASP A 35 4.58 0.54 26.44
CA ASP A 35 4.09 -0.31 27.52
C ASP A 35 2.62 -0.73 27.25
N GLY A 36 2.41 -1.95 26.77
CA GLY A 36 1.09 -2.53 26.52
C GLY A 36 0.47 -3.13 27.79
N GLY A 37 -0.57 -2.48 28.32
CA GLY A 37 -1.42 -3.04 29.37
C GLY A 37 -2.23 -4.25 28.88
N THR A 38 -2.17 -5.36 29.63
CA THR A 38 -2.77 -6.64 29.27
C THR A 38 -4.29 -6.62 29.41
N ILE A 39 -5.03 -6.63 28.30
CA ILE A 39 -6.39 -7.16 28.26
C ILE A 39 -6.27 -8.62 27.84
N ALA A 40 -6.66 -9.52 28.73
CA ALA A 40 -6.49 -10.96 28.56
C ALA A 40 -7.43 -11.51 27.47
N ASP A 41 -6.92 -11.63 26.25
CA ASP A 41 -7.41 -12.63 25.30
C ASP A 41 -6.75 -13.97 25.66
N GLY A 42 -7.54 -15.04 25.64
CA GLY A 42 -7.10 -16.39 26.04
C GLY A 42 -5.86 -16.87 25.26
N PRO A 43 -5.13 -17.87 25.79
CA PRO A 43 -3.86 -18.28 25.21
C PRO A 43 -4.09 -18.79 23.78
N VAL A 44 -3.55 -18.06 22.80
CA VAL A 44 -3.34 -18.59 21.46
C VAL A 44 -2.23 -19.62 21.60
N THR A 45 -2.60 -20.90 21.62
CA THR A 45 -1.62 -22.00 21.65
C THR A 45 -0.76 -21.89 20.39
N SER A 46 0.55 -21.74 20.57
CA SER A 46 1.58 -21.56 19.53
C SER A 46 1.77 -22.75 18.57
N ASP A 47 0.93 -23.77 18.66
CA ASP A 47 1.25 -25.13 18.19
C ASP A 47 0.31 -25.62 17.05
N ALA A 48 -0.41 -24.73 16.36
CA ALA A 48 -1.30 -25.09 15.24
C ALA A 48 -0.86 -24.55 13.86
N PHE A 49 0.37 -24.02 13.72
CA PHE A 49 0.83 -23.29 12.54
C PHE A 49 2.09 -23.87 11.89
N THR A 50 2.08 -25.16 11.53
CA THR A 50 3.11 -25.71 10.64
C THR A 50 2.69 -25.52 9.19
N GLY A 51 3.06 -24.37 8.62
CA GLY A 51 3.06 -24.14 7.17
C GLY A 51 4.12 -24.98 6.44
N PRO A 52 4.33 -24.77 5.13
CA PRO A 52 3.74 -23.68 4.34
C PRO A 52 2.28 -23.92 3.91
N PHE A 53 1.49 -22.84 3.84
CA PHE A 53 0.09 -22.82 3.40
C PHE A 53 -0.02 -22.49 1.90
N ASP A 54 -1.11 -22.89 1.26
CA ASP A 54 -1.36 -22.68 -0.18
C ASP A 54 -2.34 -21.51 -0.44
N ASP A 55 -2.39 -20.50 0.46
CA ASP A 55 -3.30 -19.36 0.28
C ASP A 55 -2.84 -18.47 -0.88
N PHE A 56 -1.52 -18.36 -1.09
CA PHE A 56 -0.96 -17.72 -2.27
C PHE A 56 -0.97 -18.67 -3.48
N PRO A 57 -1.55 -18.23 -4.62
CA PRO A 57 -1.66 -19.08 -5.80
C PRO A 57 -0.27 -19.36 -6.40
N ALA A 58 -0.07 -20.60 -6.88
CA ALA A 58 1.16 -20.99 -7.56
C ALA A 58 1.38 -20.28 -8.92
N GLN A 59 0.32 -19.75 -9.52
CA GLN A 59 0.40 -18.99 -10.77
C GLN A 59 0.24 -17.49 -10.48
N PRO A 60 0.98 -16.61 -11.18
CA PRO A 60 0.79 -15.18 -11.06
C PRO A 60 -0.63 -14.74 -11.40
N ILE A 61 -1.12 -13.72 -10.70
CA ILE A 61 -2.37 -13.03 -11.01
C ILE A 61 -2.08 -12.01 -12.10
N ILE A 62 -2.79 -12.11 -13.22
CA ILE A 62 -2.83 -11.07 -14.26
C ILE A 62 -4.07 -10.23 -13.98
N ASP A 63 -3.88 -9.01 -13.51
CA ASP A 63 -4.97 -8.11 -13.14
C ASP A 63 -5.71 -7.61 -14.39
N THR A 64 -7.02 -7.85 -14.41
CA THR A 64 -7.93 -7.40 -15.48
C THR A 64 -8.77 -6.19 -15.08
N ASP A 65 -8.74 -5.80 -13.82
CA ASP A 65 -9.65 -4.78 -13.25
C ASP A 65 -8.98 -3.40 -13.16
N GLY A 66 -7.67 -3.33 -13.40
CA GLY A 66 -6.84 -2.12 -13.39
C GLY A 66 -7.08 -1.10 -14.52
N GLY A 67 -8.16 -1.25 -15.29
CA GLY A 67 -8.57 -0.33 -16.36
C GLY A 67 -7.96 -0.66 -17.73
N ALA A 68 -6.63 -0.66 -17.86
CA ALA A 68 -5.96 -1.10 -19.08
C ALA A 68 -5.61 -2.59 -19.02
N THR A 69 -5.75 -3.29 -20.14
CA THR A 69 -5.46 -4.73 -20.21
C THR A 69 -4.00 -5.01 -19.86
N THR A 70 -3.78 -5.80 -18.82
CA THR A 70 -2.45 -6.31 -18.47
C THR A 70 -2.05 -7.42 -19.45
N PRO A 71 -0.83 -7.40 -20.01
CA PRO A 71 -0.37 -8.46 -20.91
C PRO A 71 -0.30 -9.82 -20.19
N GLY A 72 -0.86 -10.86 -20.79
CA GLY A 72 -0.85 -12.21 -20.23
C GLY A 72 0.55 -12.84 -20.15
N ASP A 73 1.50 -12.35 -20.96
CA ASP A 73 2.91 -12.74 -20.95
C ASP A 73 3.78 -11.82 -20.08
N ALA A 74 3.19 -10.96 -19.23
CA ALA A 74 3.91 -10.14 -18.26
C ALA A 74 4.99 -10.88 -17.45
N PRO A 75 4.77 -12.14 -16.98
CA PRO A 75 5.83 -12.90 -16.32
C PRO A 75 7.09 -13.09 -17.19
N GLY A 76 6.92 -13.33 -18.49
CA GLY A 76 8.03 -13.46 -19.42
C GLY A 76 8.74 -12.12 -19.68
N LEU A 77 7.99 -11.02 -19.69
CA LEU A 77 8.53 -9.66 -19.85
C LEU A 77 9.38 -9.23 -18.65
N PHE A 78 8.93 -9.51 -17.42
CA PHE A 78 9.63 -9.14 -16.19
C PHE A 78 10.78 -10.06 -15.81
N GLY A 79 10.78 -11.30 -16.32
CA GLY A 79 11.79 -12.31 -16.04
C GLY A 79 11.89 -12.67 -14.56
N ASP A 80 13.05 -13.19 -14.16
CA ASP A 80 13.29 -13.61 -12.78
C ASP A 80 13.21 -12.42 -11.80
N PRO A 81 12.84 -12.64 -10.51
CA PRO A 81 12.58 -11.57 -9.53
C PRO A 81 13.76 -10.61 -9.30
N GLY A 82 14.99 -11.12 -9.49
CA GLY A 82 16.23 -10.35 -9.33
C GLY A 82 16.77 -9.73 -10.62
N SER A 83 16.06 -9.89 -11.74
CA SER A 83 16.48 -9.34 -13.03
C SER A 83 16.18 -7.85 -13.15
N GLY A 84 16.75 -7.20 -14.17
CA GLY A 84 16.56 -5.76 -14.41
C GLY A 84 17.36 -4.87 -13.46
N SER A 85 16.97 -3.59 -13.37
CA SER A 85 17.67 -2.62 -12.52
C SER A 85 17.31 -2.80 -11.05
N ALA A 86 18.33 -2.72 -10.18
CA ALA A 86 18.17 -2.79 -8.72
C ALA A 86 17.50 -1.54 -8.09
N THR A 87 17.35 -0.46 -8.87
CA THR A 87 16.81 0.84 -8.44
C THR A 87 16.05 1.52 -9.58
N GLY A 88 15.30 2.58 -9.28
CA GLY A 88 14.54 3.35 -10.28
C GLY A 88 13.15 2.81 -10.57
N GLY A 89 12.65 1.87 -9.75
CA GLY A 89 11.28 1.39 -9.81
C GLY A 89 10.27 2.21 -8.99
N PRO A 90 9.03 1.72 -8.87
CA PRO A 90 7.94 2.42 -8.21
C PRO A 90 8.13 2.63 -6.70
N CYS A 91 7.61 3.72 -6.16
CA CYS A 91 7.57 3.98 -4.72
C CYS A 91 6.26 3.44 -4.13
N LEU A 92 6.32 2.37 -3.32
CA LEU A 92 5.18 1.90 -2.53
C LEU A 92 4.74 2.99 -1.54
N VAL A 93 3.44 3.30 -1.53
CA VAL A 93 2.80 4.33 -0.68
C VAL A 93 1.93 3.69 0.39
N GLU A 94 1.10 2.71 0.02
CA GLU A 94 0.25 1.97 0.96
C GLU A 94 0.38 0.46 0.68
N PRO A 95 0.43 -0.39 1.71
CA PRO A 95 0.99 -0.05 3.02
C PRO A 95 2.41 0.49 2.89
N GLU A 96 2.79 1.40 3.80
CA GLU A 96 4.20 1.77 3.94
C GLU A 96 5.00 0.57 4.47
N VAL A 97 6.25 0.43 4.06
CA VAL A 97 7.16 -0.57 4.64
C VAL A 97 7.27 -0.34 6.16
N GLY A 98 7.19 -1.42 6.93
CA GLY A 98 7.15 -1.40 8.39
C GLY A 98 5.74 -1.30 8.97
N THR A 99 4.68 -1.26 8.14
CA THR A 99 3.30 -1.27 8.62
C THR A 99 3.00 -2.55 9.40
N LEU A 100 2.31 -2.39 10.54
CA LEU A 100 1.78 -3.47 11.36
C LEU A 100 0.25 -3.43 11.35
N TYR A 101 -0.38 -4.48 10.84
CA TYR A 101 -1.83 -4.63 10.77
C TYR A 101 -2.39 -5.41 11.96
N PRO A 102 -3.48 -4.98 12.62
CA PRO A 102 -4.26 -5.87 13.48
C PRO A 102 -4.76 -7.09 12.70
N ARG A 103 -4.88 -8.26 13.33
CA ARG A 103 -5.29 -9.51 12.62
C ARG A 103 -6.68 -9.47 11.99
N ASN A 104 -7.56 -8.58 12.45
CA ASN A 104 -8.91 -8.38 11.91
C ASN A 104 -9.00 -7.13 11.00
N TRP A 105 -7.87 -6.58 10.57
CA TRP A 105 -7.86 -5.41 9.71
C TRP A 105 -8.42 -5.72 8.31
N LEU A 106 -8.91 -4.67 7.65
CA LEU A 106 -9.36 -4.77 6.27
C LEU A 106 -8.19 -5.17 5.36
N ARG A 107 -8.50 -5.93 4.30
CA ARG A 107 -7.48 -6.37 3.33
C ARG A 107 -6.67 -5.19 2.77
N PRO A 108 -5.36 -5.35 2.59
CA PRO A 108 -4.52 -4.27 2.11
C PRO A 108 -4.87 -3.94 0.65
N ARG A 109 -4.91 -2.63 0.39
CA ARG A 109 -4.75 -2.09 -0.96
C ARG A 109 -3.32 -1.64 -1.10
N PHE A 110 -2.59 -2.30 -1.99
CA PHE A 110 -1.26 -1.87 -2.37
C PHE A 110 -1.39 -0.68 -3.34
N SER A 111 -0.68 0.41 -3.10
CA SER A 111 -0.62 1.54 -4.01
C SER A 111 0.79 2.07 -4.11
N TRP A 112 1.16 2.56 -5.29
CA TRP A 112 2.52 3.05 -5.56
C TRP A 112 2.52 4.22 -6.52
N LEU A 113 3.61 4.99 -6.47
CA LEU A 113 3.91 6.02 -7.45
C LEU A 113 4.87 5.44 -8.50
N PRO A 114 4.52 5.48 -9.80
CA PRO A 114 5.43 5.04 -10.84
C PRO A 114 6.65 5.95 -10.97
N ALA A 115 7.78 5.39 -11.37
CA ALA A 115 8.99 6.13 -11.73
C ALA A 115 9.20 6.10 -13.25
N GLY A 116 9.85 7.10 -13.82
CA GLY A 116 10.36 7.03 -15.21
C GLY A 116 9.33 6.69 -16.31
N GLY A 117 8.05 7.02 -16.14
CA GLY A 117 7.00 6.69 -17.12
C GLY A 117 6.53 5.23 -17.10
N GLN A 118 6.90 4.46 -16.08
CA GLN A 118 6.46 3.07 -15.91
C GLN A 118 4.93 2.96 -15.92
N ASN A 119 4.44 1.96 -16.64
CA ASN A 119 3.00 1.73 -16.88
C ASN A 119 2.61 0.24 -16.80
N LEU A 120 3.56 -0.63 -16.48
CA LEU A 120 3.34 -2.04 -16.17
C LEU A 120 4.12 -2.38 -14.92
N PHE A 121 3.50 -3.10 -13.99
CA PHE A 121 4.02 -3.32 -12.65
C PHE A 121 3.95 -4.80 -12.24
N GLU A 122 4.94 -5.23 -11.46
CA GLU A 122 4.93 -6.49 -10.70
C GLU A 122 4.88 -6.13 -9.22
N LEU A 123 3.85 -6.60 -8.52
CA LEU A 123 3.78 -6.66 -7.06
C LEU A 123 4.09 -8.10 -6.64
N ARG A 124 5.06 -8.26 -5.75
CA ARG A 124 5.43 -9.54 -5.13
C ARG A 124 5.27 -9.46 -3.63
N VAL A 125 4.59 -10.45 -3.05
CA VAL A 125 4.41 -10.60 -1.61
C VAL A 125 4.90 -11.99 -1.21
N GLU A 126 5.83 -12.04 -0.27
CA GLU A 126 6.55 -13.23 0.16
C GLU A 126 6.51 -13.37 1.67
N THR A 127 6.27 -14.58 2.17
CA THR A 127 6.40 -14.89 3.60
C THR A 127 6.72 -16.37 3.75
N ALA A 128 7.43 -16.74 4.83
CA ALA A 128 7.75 -18.13 5.12
C ALA A 128 6.52 -18.97 5.49
N ALA A 129 5.39 -18.32 5.79
CA ALA A 129 4.12 -19.00 6.05
C ALA A 129 3.51 -19.60 4.77
N GLU A 130 3.83 -19.09 3.58
CA GLU A 130 3.18 -19.48 2.32
C GLU A 130 4.10 -20.37 1.46
N ALA A 131 3.50 -21.30 0.73
CA ALA A 131 4.20 -22.23 -0.16
C ALA A 131 4.70 -21.54 -1.43
N ASN A 132 3.98 -20.51 -1.86
CA ASN A 132 4.26 -19.74 -3.06
C ASN A 132 4.36 -18.26 -2.71
N PRO A 133 5.15 -17.46 -3.43
CA PRO A 133 4.97 -16.02 -3.44
C PRO A 133 3.65 -15.64 -4.12
N LEU A 134 2.96 -14.63 -3.62
CA LEU A 134 1.92 -13.97 -4.39
C LEU A 134 2.61 -13.04 -5.39
N ILE A 135 2.34 -13.24 -6.67
CA ILE A 135 2.85 -12.40 -7.75
C ILE A 135 1.66 -11.83 -8.51
N VAL A 136 1.61 -10.51 -8.65
CA VAL A 136 0.56 -9.79 -9.36
C VAL A 136 1.18 -8.92 -10.42
N TYR A 137 0.69 -9.03 -11.65
CA TYR A 137 1.00 -8.10 -12.73
C TYR A 137 -0.21 -7.21 -12.99
N THR A 138 0.02 -5.90 -13.09
CA THR A 138 -1.05 -4.93 -13.36
C THR A 138 -0.51 -3.71 -14.11
N THR A 139 -1.38 -3.04 -14.86
CA THR A 139 -1.12 -1.71 -15.42
C THR A 139 -1.60 -0.57 -14.50
N ALA A 140 -2.35 -0.89 -13.44
CA ALA A 140 -2.80 0.08 -12.46
C ALA A 140 -1.69 0.45 -11.47
N THR A 141 -1.80 1.62 -10.86
CA THR A 141 -0.91 2.07 -9.78
C THR A 141 -1.37 1.62 -8.39
N SER A 142 -2.35 0.71 -8.35
CA SER A 142 -2.86 0.10 -7.13
C SER A 142 -3.51 -1.24 -7.40
N TRP A 143 -3.43 -2.15 -6.43
CA TRP A 143 -4.11 -3.44 -6.45
C TRP A 143 -4.63 -3.78 -5.06
N THR A 144 -5.90 -4.19 -4.98
CA THR A 144 -6.52 -4.61 -3.72
C THR A 144 -6.47 -6.12 -3.61
N MET A 145 -5.90 -6.62 -2.52
CA MET A 145 -5.83 -8.05 -2.28
C MET A 145 -7.25 -8.66 -2.22
N PRO A 146 -7.51 -9.82 -2.84
CA PRO A 146 -8.78 -10.51 -2.69
C PRO A 146 -9.06 -10.83 -1.21
N ALA A 147 -10.30 -10.62 -0.77
CA ALA A 147 -10.67 -10.81 0.63
C ALA A 147 -10.38 -12.23 1.14
N GLY A 148 -10.62 -13.25 0.30
CA GLY A 148 -10.30 -14.64 0.62
C GLY A 148 -8.80 -14.86 0.87
N LEU A 149 -7.95 -14.30 0.01
CA LEU A 149 -6.50 -14.42 0.13
C LEU A 149 -5.97 -13.72 1.40
N TRP A 150 -6.50 -12.53 1.70
CA TRP A 150 -6.17 -11.84 2.95
C TRP A 150 -6.64 -12.61 4.20
N SER A 151 -7.83 -13.20 4.16
CA SER A 151 -8.34 -13.98 5.29
C SER A 151 -7.56 -15.27 5.54
N GLY A 152 -7.05 -15.93 4.49
CA GLY A 152 -6.14 -17.08 4.64
C GLY A 152 -4.80 -16.64 5.23
N LEU A 153 -4.18 -15.62 4.63
CA LEU A 153 -2.91 -15.09 5.11
C LEU A 153 -2.97 -14.63 6.58
N THR A 154 -3.99 -13.86 6.98
CA THR A 154 -4.15 -13.39 8.38
C THR A 154 -4.39 -14.51 9.38
N ALA A 155 -4.88 -15.67 8.93
CA ALA A 155 -5.03 -16.81 9.80
C ALA A 155 -3.67 -17.41 10.19
N HIS A 156 -2.62 -17.24 9.38
CA HIS A 156 -1.40 -18.04 9.46
C HIS A 156 -0.09 -17.23 9.52
N ALA A 157 -0.10 -16.00 9.02
CA ALA A 157 1.07 -15.11 8.94
C ALA A 157 1.11 -14.05 10.07
N VAL A 158 0.68 -14.44 11.28
CA VAL A 158 0.76 -13.60 12.48
C VAL A 158 2.20 -13.57 13.01
N ASP A 159 2.71 -12.39 13.36
CA ASP A 159 4.05 -12.17 13.92
C ASP A 159 5.21 -12.69 13.06
N VAL A 160 4.98 -12.85 11.75
CA VAL A 160 6.03 -13.17 10.77
C VAL A 160 6.19 -12.04 9.76
N PRO A 161 7.42 -11.82 9.25
CA PRO A 161 7.63 -10.83 8.19
C PRO A 161 6.91 -11.26 6.90
N ILE A 162 6.26 -10.28 6.28
CA ILE A 162 5.67 -10.38 4.94
C ILE A 162 6.40 -9.38 4.06
N THR A 163 7.34 -9.85 3.26
CA THR A 163 8.15 -9.01 2.38
C THR A 163 7.35 -8.61 1.14
N VAL A 164 7.24 -7.31 0.92
CA VAL A 164 6.58 -6.71 -0.25
C VAL A 164 7.65 -6.13 -1.15
N THR A 165 7.57 -6.38 -2.45
CA THR A 165 8.43 -5.76 -3.46
C THR A 165 7.60 -5.29 -4.65
N VAL A 166 7.86 -4.07 -5.14
CA VAL A 166 7.26 -3.57 -6.37
C VAL A 166 8.32 -3.31 -7.42
N ARG A 167 8.12 -3.81 -8.64
CA ARG A 167 8.92 -3.51 -9.83
C ARG A 167 8.06 -2.82 -10.87
N GLY A 168 8.66 -1.97 -11.70
CA GLY A 168 7.96 -1.26 -12.77
C GLY A 168 8.76 -1.28 -14.07
N ALA A 169 8.06 -1.27 -15.20
CA ALA A 169 8.62 -1.21 -16.54
C ALA A 169 7.82 -0.25 -17.43
N VAL A 170 8.43 0.19 -18.53
CA VAL A 170 7.74 0.93 -19.60
C VAL A 170 7.42 -0.03 -20.72
N TRP A 171 6.13 -0.29 -20.92
CA TRP A 171 5.60 -1.21 -21.92
C TRP A 171 4.86 -0.42 -23.01
N ASP A 172 5.18 -0.69 -24.27
CA ASP A 172 4.58 0.00 -25.43
C ASP A 172 3.30 -0.66 -25.96
N GLY A 173 2.86 -1.75 -25.33
CA GLY A 173 1.77 -2.61 -25.79
C GLY A 173 2.23 -3.92 -26.42
N THR A 174 3.54 -4.08 -26.68
CA THR A 174 4.12 -5.33 -27.21
C THR A 174 5.38 -5.73 -26.46
N VAL A 175 6.32 -4.80 -26.23
CA VAL A 175 7.62 -5.08 -25.59
C VAL A 175 7.91 -4.08 -24.48
N LEU A 176 8.82 -4.47 -23.58
CA LEU A 176 9.40 -3.51 -22.63
C LEU A 176 10.40 -2.63 -23.38
N THR A 177 10.20 -1.32 -23.30
CA THR A 177 11.10 -0.30 -23.86
C THR A 177 12.08 0.24 -22.82
N ASP A 178 11.75 0.06 -21.53
CA ASP A 178 12.63 0.31 -20.40
C ASP A 178 12.21 -0.56 -19.20
N GLY A 179 13.14 -0.78 -18.27
CA GLY A 179 12.96 -1.67 -17.13
C GLY A 179 12.99 -3.16 -17.50
N PRO A 180 12.56 -4.06 -16.60
CA PRO A 180 12.00 -3.77 -15.27
C PRO A 180 13.03 -3.17 -14.32
N ALA A 181 12.56 -2.32 -13.41
CA ALA A 181 13.35 -1.70 -12.35
C ALA A 181 12.69 -1.93 -11.00
N ARG A 182 13.47 -2.34 -10.00
CA ARG A 182 13.00 -2.52 -8.63
C ARG A 182 12.82 -1.18 -7.94
N GLY A 183 11.67 -1.03 -7.30
CA GLY A 183 11.27 0.09 -6.49
C GLY A 183 11.36 -0.23 -5.00
N SER A 184 10.34 0.19 -4.24
CA SER A 184 10.24 -0.12 -2.81
C SER A 184 10.23 -1.62 -2.56
N THR A 185 10.95 -2.02 -1.51
CA THR A 185 10.98 -3.38 -0.97
C THR A 185 11.12 -3.31 0.54
N GLY A 186 10.45 -4.22 1.26
CA GLY A 186 10.56 -4.35 2.70
C GLY A 186 9.34 -5.02 3.32
N ASP A 187 9.39 -5.19 4.63
CA ASP A 187 8.43 -6.02 5.34
C ASP A 187 7.22 -5.21 5.82
N ILE A 188 6.06 -5.85 5.77
CA ILE A 188 4.90 -5.53 6.61
C ILE A 188 4.66 -6.71 7.56
N ALA A 189 3.83 -6.51 8.58
CA ALA A 189 3.52 -7.57 9.55
C ALA A 189 2.06 -7.54 9.98
N ILE A 190 1.60 -8.66 10.54
CA ILE A 190 0.27 -8.82 11.14
C ILE A 190 0.46 -9.07 12.64
N ALA A 191 -0.09 -8.18 13.47
CA ALA A 191 -0.10 -8.30 14.92
C ALA A 191 -1.02 -9.44 15.38
N PRO A 192 -0.73 -10.06 16.54
CA PRO A 192 -1.53 -11.18 17.06
C PRO A 192 -2.86 -10.72 17.67
N VAL A 193 -3.02 -9.42 17.86
CA VAL A 193 -4.19 -8.82 18.49
C VAL A 193 -5.17 -8.30 17.45
N ALA A 194 -6.45 -8.44 17.76
CA ALA A 194 -7.49 -7.74 17.02
C ALA A 194 -7.60 -6.29 17.54
N ALA A 195 -7.96 -5.36 16.66
CA ALA A 195 -8.41 -4.05 17.07
C ALA A 195 -9.94 -4.11 17.32
N PRO A 196 -10.39 -3.99 18.59
CA PRO A 196 -11.80 -4.08 18.93
C PRO A 196 -12.54 -2.76 18.66
N GLY A 197 -13.87 -2.83 18.66
CA GLY A 197 -14.74 -1.65 18.65
C GLY A 197 -15.42 -1.38 17.30
N THR A 198 -16.16 -0.27 17.28
CA THR A 198 -16.93 0.21 16.14
C THR A 198 -16.66 1.71 16.00
N ILE A 199 -16.40 2.18 14.79
CA ILE A 199 -16.32 3.60 14.48
C ILE A 199 -17.69 4.06 14.03
N VAL A 200 -18.18 5.18 14.58
CA VAL A 200 -19.41 5.83 14.14
C VAL A 200 -19.16 7.29 13.79
N TYR A 201 -19.85 7.81 12.79
CA TYR A 201 -19.72 9.19 12.36
C TYR A 201 -21.03 9.71 11.75
N TRP A 202 -21.23 11.03 11.81
CA TRP A 202 -22.35 11.69 11.13
C TRP A 202 -21.91 12.18 9.76
N THR A 203 -22.80 12.06 8.78
CA THR A 203 -22.64 12.64 7.46
C THR A 203 -23.89 13.41 7.07
N THR A 204 -23.71 14.48 6.29
CA THR A 204 -24.77 15.20 5.59
C THR A 204 -24.71 14.97 4.07
N ILE A 205 -23.62 14.37 3.58
CA ILE A 205 -23.42 14.07 2.16
C ILE A 205 -24.27 12.84 1.80
N GLY A 206 -25.14 12.99 0.81
CA GLY A 206 -26.11 11.96 0.41
C GLY A 206 -27.32 11.83 1.35
N GLY A 207 -27.51 12.80 2.26
CA GLY A 207 -28.52 12.80 3.30
C GLY A 207 -27.90 12.82 4.70
N SER A 208 -28.65 13.29 5.70
CA SER A 208 -28.24 13.22 7.11
C SER A 208 -28.35 11.76 7.59
N ALA A 209 -27.29 11.21 8.17
CA ALA A 209 -27.31 9.88 8.79
C ALA A 209 -26.20 9.73 9.85
N LEU A 210 -26.46 8.90 10.87
CA LEU A 210 -25.41 8.29 11.69
C LEU A 210 -24.99 7.00 11.00
N ARG A 211 -23.70 6.90 10.67
CA ARG A 211 -23.09 5.76 10.00
C ARG A 211 -22.08 5.07 10.91
N GLY A 212 -21.84 3.80 10.66
CA GLY A 212 -20.83 3.05 11.40
C GLY A 212 -20.26 1.85 10.66
N PHE A 213 -19.10 1.42 11.09
CA PHE A 213 -18.40 0.23 10.62
C PHE A 213 -17.49 -0.32 11.73
N ARG A 214 -17.19 -1.61 11.66
CA ARG A 214 -16.21 -2.28 12.52
C ARG A 214 -14.87 -2.36 11.80
N VAL A 215 -13.80 -2.54 12.58
CA VAL A 215 -12.50 -2.88 12.00
C VAL A 215 -12.64 -4.16 11.16
N GLY A 216 -12.20 -4.09 9.91
CA GLY A 216 -12.30 -5.19 8.94
C GLY A 216 -13.52 -5.14 8.02
N ASP A 217 -14.46 -4.21 8.23
CA ASP A 217 -15.61 -4.06 7.34
C ASP A 217 -15.21 -3.37 6.02
N GLU A 218 -15.62 -3.94 4.88
CA GLU A 218 -15.46 -3.35 3.54
C GLU A 218 -16.40 -2.18 3.27
N GLY A 219 -17.42 -2.01 4.11
CA GLY A 219 -18.50 -1.07 3.89
C GLY A 219 -18.94 -0.37 5.16
N VAL A 220 -19.66 0.72 4.96
CA VAL A 220 -20.25 1.49 6.04
C VAL A 220 -21.77 1.27 6.04
N GLN A 221 -22.34 1.10 7.22
CA GLN A 221 -23.77 0.90 7.41
C GLN A 221 -24.42 2.18 7.92
N ASP A 222 -25.64 2.47 7.46
CA ASP A 222 -26.49 3.46 8.10
C ASP A 222 -27.07 2.87 9.38
N ILE A 223 -26.78 3.50 10.51
CA ILE A 223 -27.24 3.07 11.84
C ILE A 223 -28.55 3.78 12.19
N VAL A 224 -28.63 5.09 11.94
CA VAL A 224 -29.84 5.91 12.14
C VAL A 224 -30.00 6.89 11.00
N ARG A 225 -31.20 6.95 10.42
CA ARG A 225 -31.63 7.95 9.45
C ARG A 225 -32.71 8.88 10.05
N PRO A 226 -32.94 10.07 9.48
CA PRO A 226 -33.93 11.02 9.99
C PRO A 226 -35.34 10.45 10.08
N ALA A 227 -35.71 9.60 9.11
CA ALA A 227 -36.98 8.88 9.11
C ALA A 227 -37.13 7.95 10.33
N ASP A 228 -36.06 7.30 10.77
CA ASP A 228 -36.08 6.40 11.93
C ASP A 228 -36.31 7.16 13.24
N ALA A 229 -35.88 8.43 13.29
CA ALA A 229 -36.00 9.30 14.44
C ALA A 229 -37.18 10.31 14.33
N GLY A 230 -38.01 10.23 13.28
CA GLY A 230 -39.15 11.13 13.07
C GLY A 230 -38.77 12.62 12.96
N THR A 231 -37.55 12.91 12.52
CA THR A 231 -36.96 14.25 12.48
C THR A 231 -36.43 14.56 11.08
N ALA A 232 -36.09 15.82 10.83
CA ALA A 232 -35.44 16.25 9.59
C ALA A 232 -33.92 15.98 9.58
N CYS A 233 -33.32 15.69 10.75
CA CYS A 233 -31.87 15.62 10.96
C CYS A 233 -31.47 14.57 12.00
N VAL A 234 -30.42 13.78 11.73
CA VAL A 234 -29.71 12.94 12.71
C VAL A 234 -28.36 13.57 13.02
N GLY A 235 -28.06 13.79 14.31
CA GLY A 235 -26.79 14.41 14.73
C GLY A 235 -26.82 15.93 14.89
N CYS A 236 -27.98 16.51 15.17
CA CYS A 236 -28.11 17.95 15.45
C CYS A 236 -27.50 18.39 16.82
N HIS A 237 -26.87 17.47 17.57
CA HIS A 237 -26.18 17.72 18.84
C HIS A 237 -24.88 16.90 18.91
N ALA A 238 -23.88 17.40 19.65
CA ALA A 238 -22.60 16.73 19.87
C ALA A 238 -22.79 15.43 20.66
N SER A 239 -22.09 14.37 20.26
CA SER A 239 -22.00 13.11 21.01
C SER A 239 -20.57 12.96 21.53
N THR A 240 -20.19 13.82 22.45
CA THR A 240 -19.02 13.62 23.28
C THR A 240 -19.47 12.99 24.62
N PRO A 241 -18.61 12.23 25.31
CA PRO A 241 -18.98 11.62 26.60
C PRO A 241 -19.46 12.61 27.66
N ASP A 242 -19.10 13.89 27.51
CA ASP A 242 -19.46 15.03 28.35
C ASP A 242 -20.62 15.88 27.81
N GLY A 243 -21.09 15.64 26.58
CA GLY A 243 -22.32 16.22 26.04
C GLY A 243 -22.42 17.75 26.05
N ALA A 244 -21.29 18.46 26.06
CA ALA A 244 -21.21 19.92 26.14
C ALA A 244 -20.53 20.54 24.92
#